data_AF-A0A3M6U583-F1
#
_entry.id   AF-A0A3M6U583-F1
#
_cell.length_a   1.000
_cell.length_b   1.000
_cell.length_c   1.000
_cell.angle_alpha   90.00
_cell.angle_beta   90.00
_cell.angle_gamma   90.00
#
_symmetry.space_group_name_H-M   'P 1'
#
loop_
_entity.id
_entity.type
_entity.pdbx_description
1 polymer ?
#
loop_
_entity_poly.entity_id
_entity_poly.type
_entity_poly.pdbx_seq_one_letter_code
_entity_poly.pdbx_strand_id
1 'polypeptide(L)'
;MEVRNGDNAEKTLAKRAKNRNQWYKDGKDLIHHNLMEAEIMHPAKNAILFMGDGMGITTTTAARILDGQMKGKTGEETVLSWETFP
;
A
#
# COMPACT_ATOMS: atom_id res chain seq x y z
N MET A 1 -23.10 23.88 36.99
CA MET A 1 -22.69 22.49 36.71
C MET A 1 -22.95 22.23 35.24
N GLU A 2 -22.09 22.77 34.36
CA GLU A 2 -22.25 22.56 32.91
C GLU A 2 -20.97 22.99 32.20
N VAL A 3 -20.09 22.02 31.87
CA VAL A 3 -18.99 22.15 30.91
C VAL A 3 -18.44 20.75 30.63
N ARG A 4 -19.15 19.96 29.81
CA ARG A 4 -18.66 18.64 29.32
C ARG A 4 -19.06 18.30 27.87
N ASN A 5 -19.67 19.22 27.12
CA ASN A 5 -20.15 18.94 25.76
C ASN A 5 -19.22 19.40 24.62
N GLY A 6 -18.21 20.24 24.88
CA GLY A 6 -17.26 20.71 23.85
C GLY A 6 -16.24 19.66 23.40
N ASP A 7 -15.64 18.94 24.34
CA ASP A 7 -14.57 17.96 24.09
C ASP A 7 -15.00 16.78 23.21
N ASN A 8 -16.30 16.43 23.23
CA ASN A 8 -16.81 15.28 22.50
C ASN A 8 -17.05 15.61 21.01
N ALA A 9 -17.38 16.87 20.71
CA ALA A 9 -17.55 17.34 19.34
C ALA A 9 -16.21 17.39 18.60
N GLU A 10 -15.15 17.91 19.24
CA GLU A 10 -13.80 17.95 18.67
C GLU A 10 -13.23 16.55 18.43
N LYS A 11 -13.40 15.63 19.39
CA LYS A 11 -13.00 14.22 19.23
C LYS A 11 -13.73 13.54 18.07
N THR A 12 -15.01 13.86 17.87
CA THR A 12 -15.82 13.31 16.77
C THR A 12 -15.36 13.85 15.42
N LEU A 13 -15.02 15.13 15.34
CA LEU A 13 -14.49 15.77 14.12
C LEU A 13 -13.09 15.27 13.78
N ALA A 14 -12.21 15.13 14.78
CA ALA A 14 -10.88 14.55 14.61
C ALA A 14 -10.94 13.09 14.13
N LYS A 15 -11.85 12.28 14.70
CA LYS A 15 -12.08 10.91 14.26
C LYS A 15 -12.62 10.85 12.83
N ARG A 16 -13.52 11.75 12.45
CA ARG A 16 -14.03 11.88 11.07
C ARG A 16 -12.96 12.33 10.09
N ALA A 17 -12.11 13.28 10.47
CA ALA A 17 -10.99 13.73 9.64
C ALA A 17 -9.96 12.61 9.41
N LYS A 18 -9.62 11.84 10.46
CA LYS A 18 -8.75 10.67 10.36
C LYS A 18 -9.35 9.57 9.47
N ASN A 19 -10.66 9.31 9.60
CA ASN A 19 -11.37 8.36 8.73
C ASN A 19 -11.56 8.86 7.29
N ARG A 20 -11.35 10.15 7.00
CA ARG A 20 -11.34 10.69 5.62
C ARG A 20 -9.93 10.75 5.02
N ASN A 21 -8.88 10.57 5.82
CA ASN A 21 -7.51 10.58 5.33
C ASN A 21 -7.22 9.29 4.56
N GLN A 22 -6.97 9.41 3.25
CA GLN A 22 -6.72 8.28 2.36
C GLN A 22 -5.50 7.44 2.82
N TRP A 23 -4.39 8.09 3.17
CA TRP A 23 -3.19 7.43 3.68
C TRP A 23 -3.45 6.57 4.93
N TYR A 24 -4.37 7.00 5.79
CA TYR A 24 -4.73 6.23 6.97
C TYR A 24 -5.58 5.00 6.64
N LYS A 25 -6.42 5.07 5.60
CA LYS A 25 -7.18 3.92 5.11
C LYS A 25 -6.24 2.93 4.44
N ASP A 26 -5.41 3.41 3.51
CA ASP A 26 -4.45 2.57 2.77
C ASP A 26 -3.51 1.84 3.74
N GLY A 27 -3.00 2.52 4.76
CA GLY A 27 -2.15 1.90 5.79
C GLY A 27 -2.89 0.86 6.64
N LYS A 28 -4.18 1.06 6.93
CA LYS A 28 -4.98 0.04 7.62
C LYS A 28 -5.21 -1.18 6.74
N ASP A 29 -5.56 -0.95 5.49
CA ASP A 29 -5.83 -2.01 4.52
C ASP A 29 -4.55 -2.84 4.28
N LEU A 30 -3.39 -2.20 4.21
CA LEU A 30 -2.09 -2.87 4.13
C LEU A 30 -1.82 -3.77 5.35
N ILE A 31 -2.06 -3.28 6.57
CA ILE A 31 -1.88 -4.10 7.78
C ILE A 31 -2.84 -5.29 7.77
N HIS A 32 -4.11 -5.07 7.41
CA HIS A 32 -5.09 -6.14 7.32
C HIS A 32 -4.71 -7.18 6.27
N HIS A 33 -4.22 -6.76 5.11
CA HIS A 33 -3.73 -7.64 4.07
C HIS A 33 -2.55 -8.49 4.54
N ASN A 34 -1.52 -7.87 5.13
CA ASN A 34 -0.33 -8.58 5.62
C ASN A 34 -0.64 -9.58 6.74
N LEU A 35 -1.65 -9.31 7.57
CA LEU A 35 -2.10 -10.24 8.62
C LEU A 35 -2.85 -11.47 8.07
N MET A 36 -3.31 -11.41 6.81
CA MET A 36 -3.99 -12.51 6.14
C MET A 36 -3.04 -13.40 5.35
N GLU A 37 -1.80 -12.94 5.10
CA GLU A 37 -0.78 -13.72 4.42
C GLU A 37 -0.39 -14.94 5.27
N ALA A 38 -0.50 -16.13 4.68
CA ALA A 38 -0.21 -17.40 5.34
C ALA A 38 1.13 -17.96 4.85
N GLU A 39 1.93 -18.48 5.78
CA GLU A 39 3.21 -19.10 5.46
C GLU A 39 3.02 -20.41 4.68
N ILE A 40 3.83 -20.60 3.63
CA ILE A 40 3.85 -21.83 2.84
C ILE A 40 4.74 -22.86 3.56
N MET A 41 4.11 -23.77 4.31
CA MET A 41 4.80 -24.75 5.17
C MET A 41 5.26 -26.03 4.45
N HIS A 42 5.08 -26.14 3.13
CA HIS A 42 5.37 -27.34 2.36
C HIS A 42 6.43 -27.10 1.28
N PRO A 43 7.21 -28.13 0.90
CA PRO A 43 8.23 -27.97 -0.13
C PRO A 43 7.63 -27.57 -1.49
N ALA A 44 8.28 -26.62 -2.16
CA ALA A 44 7.92 -26.21 -3.51
C ALA A 44 8.28 -27.31 -4.53
N LYS A 45 7.36 -27.61 -5.46
CA LYS A 45 7.60 -28.57 -6.54
C LYS A 45 8.40 -27.98 -7.71
N ASN A 46 8.27 -26.66 -7.90
CA ASN A 46 8.86 -25.93 -9.01
C ASN A 46 9.54 -24.66 -8.47
N ALA A 47 10.60 -24.23 -9.13
CA ALA A 47 11.26 -22.95 -8.85
C ALA A 47 11.30 -22.11 -10.13
N ILE A 48 10.97 -20.82 -10.01
CA ILE A 48 11.02 -19.84 -11.09
C ILE A 48 11.88 -18.68 -10.58
N LEU A 49 12.93 -18.33 -11.33
CA LEU A 49 13.80 -17.19 -11.03
C LEU A 49 13.65 -16.14 -12.12
N PHE A 50 13.25 -14.92 -11.71
CA PHE A 50 13.26 -13.75 -12.56
C PHE A 50 14.56 -12.97 -12.32
N MET A 51 15.34 -12.75 -13.38
CA MET A 51 16.58 -11.98 -13.33
C MET A 51 16.51 -10.84 -14.34
N GLY A 52 16.47 -9.60 -13.84
CA GLY A 52 16.63 -8.40 -14.66
C GLY A 52 18.07 -7.93 -14.60
N ASP A 53 18.83 -8.09 -15.68
CA ASP A 53 20.18 -7.52 -15.77
C ASP A 53 20.11 -5.99 -15.74
N GLY A 54 20.91 -5.35 -14.90
CA GLY A 54 20.88 -3.89 -14.69
C GLY A 54 19.61 -3.35 -14.03
N MET A 55 18.71 -4.21 -13.51
CA MET A 55 17.46 -3.78 -12.87
C MET A 55 17.66 -3.44 -11.38
N GLY A 56 18.35 -2.33 -11.12
CA GLY A 56 18.45 -1.74 -9.78
C GLY A 56 17.18 -1.00 -9.35
N ILE A 57 17.18 -0.47 -8.12
CA ILE A 57 16.04 0.26 -7.53
C ILE A 57 15.60 1.43 -8.43
N THR A 58 16.55 2.18 -8.98
CA THR A 58 16.27 3.31 -9.88
C THR A 58 15.59 2.87 -11.18
N THR A 59 16.05 1.75 -11.75
CA THR A 59 15.46 1.16 -12.96
C THR A 59 14.03 0.70 -12.70
N THR A 60 13.76 0.07 -11.54
CA THR A 60 12.41 -0.35 -11.15
C THR A 60 11.48 0.86 -10.97
N THR A 61 11.92 1.91 -10.29
CA THR A 61 11.13 3.14 -10.13
C THR A 61 10.84 3.82 -11.47
N ALA A 62 11.83 3.90 -12.36
CA ALA A 62 11.62 4.46 -13.70
C ALA A 62 10.61 3.62 -14.51
N ALA A 63 10.73 2.28 -14.44
CA ALA A 63 9.79 1.37 -15.10
C ALA A 63 8.37 1.53 -14.56
N ARG A 64 8.20 1.70 -13.24
CA ARG A 64 6.92 1.96 -12.59
C ARG A 64 6.25 3.23 -13.12
N ILE A 65 6.99 4.33 -13.16
CA ILE A 65 6.48 5.62 -13.66
C ILE A 65 6.10 5.49 -15.13
N LEU A 66 6.97 4.88 -15.95
CA LEU A 66 6.73 4.68 -17.36
C LEU A 66 5.49 3.83 -17.63
N ASP A 67 5.33 2.69 -16.93
CA ASP A 67 4.17 1.81 -17.06
C ASP A 67 2.86 2.53 -16.71
N GLY A 68 2.87 3.34 -15.64
CA GLY A 68 1.72 4.16 -15.28
C GLY A 68 1.37 5.22 -16.33
N GLN A 69 2.37 5.89 -16.89
CA GLN A 69 2.18 6.85 -17.98
C GLN A 69 1.64 6.19 -19.25
N MET A 70 2.12 5.00 -19.60
CA MET A 70 1.60 4.20 -20.73
C MET A 70 0.12 3.79 -20.53
N LYS A 71 -0.33 3.68 -19.27
CA LYS A 71 -1.73 3.43 -18.88
C LYS A 71 -2.56 4.71 -18.74
N GLY A 72 -2.01 5.88 -19.10
CA GLY A 72 -2.70 7.17 -18.99
C GLY A 72 -2.83 7.71 -17.56
N LYS A 73 -2.01 7.23 -16.62
CA LYS A 73 -1.97 7.68 -15.22
C LYS A 73 -0.77 8.59 -14.95
N THR A 74 -0.65 9.13 -13.74
CA THR A 74 0.46 10.02 -13.34
C THR A 74 1.79 9.27 -13.22
N GLY A 75 1.76 7.99 -12.84
CA GLY A 75 2.93 7.11 -12.90
C GLY A 75 3.35 6.58 -11.53
N GLU A 76 3.59 7.47 -10.58
CA GLU A 76 4.21 7.16 -9.28
C GLU A 76 3.40 6.17 -8.43
N GLU A 77 2.08 6.20 -8.57
CA GLU A 77 1.11 5.33 -7.90
C GLU A 77 0.94 3.96 -8.55
N THR A 78 1.62 3.71 -9.67
CA THR A 78 1.60 2.41 -10.32
C THR A 78 2.41 1.41 -9.50
N VAL A 79 2.00 0.15 -9.51
CA VAL A 79 2.71 -0.94 -8.85
C VAL A 79 3.02 -1.98 -9.91
N LEU A 80 4.28 -2.37 -10.04
CA LEU A 80 4.70 -3.39 -10.99
C LEU A 80 4.27 -4.76 -10.47
N SER A 81 4.01 -5.71 -11.37
CA SER A 81 3.46 -7.02 -11.02
C SER A 81 4.29 -7.83 -10.02
N TRP A 82 5.61 -7.63 -9.98
CA TRP A 82 6.52 -8.29 -9.04
C TRP A 82 6.69 -7.54 -7.72
N GLU A 83 6.23 -6.28 -7.63
CA GLU A 83 6.24 -5.50 -6.38
C GLU A 83 5.11 -5.90 -5.43
N THR A 84 4.15 -6.70 -5.92
CA THR A 84 3.08 -7.30 -5.11
C THR A 84 3.42 -8.71 -4.63
N PHE A 85 4.64 -9.20 -4.86
CA PHE A 85 5.07 -10.47 -4.27
C PHE A 85 5.26 -10.29 -2.75
N PRO A 86 4.70 -11.18 -1.91
CA PRO A 86 4.82 -11.11 -0.45
C PRO A 86 6.23 -11.43 0.04
#